data_AF-A0A239NDV8-F1
#
_entry.id   AF-A0A239NDV8-F1
#
_cell.length_a   1.000
_cell.length_b   1.000
_cell.length_c   1.000
_cell.angle_alpha   90.00
_cell.angle_beta   90.00
_cell.angle_gamma   90.00
#
_symmetry.space_group_name_H-M   'P 1'
#
loop_
_entity.id
_entity.type
_entity.pdbx_description
1 polymer ?
#
loop_
_entity_poly.entity_id
_entity_poly.type
_entity_poly.pdbx_seq_one_letter_code
_entity_poly.pdbx_strand_id
1 'polypeptide(L)'
;MQQQPEPGGPLACLTSLVTPPAAGGNVLDWDGLTERYPRGFPDDYKEFMRVYGEGLFDDFLGVVPPVSEVYPNDPGANVEGVTADAELTAEELEYDAPELLIGWGFTVDADLLCWRADSPDPNKWRTVIWRRHWAEPECWSHFDCGMVELLCRFAARDITEHWTFELRYAGARFFHDRDVKRYRQSRIDPWGAEGPPKL
;
A
#
# COMPACT_ATOMS: atom_id res chain seq x y z
N MET A 1 9.87 25.98 16.43
CA MET A 1 8.68 26.09 15.54
C MET A 1 7.75 24.99 15.98
N GLN A 2 6.64 25.36 16.64
CA GLN A 2 5.78 24.41 17.36
C GLN A 2 4.92 23.66 16.34
N GLN A 3 4.94 22.33 16.39
CA GLN A 3 4.01 21.50 15.64
C GLN A 3 2.61 21.69 16.25
N GLN A 4 1.67 22.19 15.46
CA GLN A 4 0.26 22.14 15.82
C GLN A 4 -0.26 20.71 15.59
N PRO A 5 -1.02 20.13 16.52
CA PRO A 5 -1.67 18.84 16.30
C PRO A 5 -2.89 19.06 15.39
N GLU A 6 -2.85 18.51 14.18
CA GLU A 6 -3.99 18.47 13.26
C GLU A 6 -5.01 17.38 13.70
N PRO A 7 -6.32 17.58 13.47
CA PRO A 7 -7.39 16.78 14.06
C PRO A 7 -7.60 15.45 13.33
N GLY A 8 -7.40 14.34 14.05
CA GLY A 8 -7.59 12.97 13.54
C GLY A 8 -6.35 12.47 12.78
N GLY A 9 -5.75 11.36 13.20
CA GLY A 9 -4.52 10.84 12.62
C GLY A 9 -4.59 10.48 11.13
N PRO A 10 -3.54 9.89 10.55
CA PRO A 10 -3.43 9.61 9.10
C PRO A 10 -4.64 8.92 8.46
N LEU A 11 -5.29 7.99 9.18
CA LEU A 11 -6.49 7.32 8.67
C LEU A 11 -7.69 8.27 8.54
N ALA A 12 -7.84 9.23 9.45
CA ALA A 12 -8.90 10.24 9.36
C ALA A 12 -8.70 11.13 8.13
N CYS A 13 -7.46 11.56 7.85
CA CYS A 13 -7.13 12.22 6.59
C CYS A 13 -7.59 11.37 5.40
N LEU A 14 -7.15 10.10 5.34
CA LEU A 14 -7.44 9.24 4.20
C LEU A 14 -8.95 9.06 3.98
N THR A 15 -9.72 8.83 5.05
CA THR A 15 -11.18 8.69 4.97
C THR A 15 -11.92 9.95 4.57
N SER A 16 -11.32 11.14 4.74
CA SER A 16 -11.88 12.39 4.24
C SER A 16 -11.69 12.58 2.73
N LEU A 17 -10.67 11.92 2.15
CA LEU A 17 -10.30 12.04 0.74
C LEU A 17 -10.83 10.88 -0.11
N VAL A 18 -10.85 9.66 0.44
CA VAL A 18 -11.20 8.44 -0.27
C VAL A 18 -12.31 7.73 0.46
N THR A 19 -13.45 7.53 -0.20
CA THR A 19 -14.59 6.84 0.41
C THR A 19 -14.25 5.37 0.70
N PRO A 20 -14.39 4.88 1.95
CA PRO A 20 -14.19 3.47 2.26
C PRO A 20 -15.23 2.56 1.58
N PRO A 21 -14.93 1.26 1.39
CA PRO A 21 -15.90 0.29 0.91
C PRO A 21 -17.11 0.20 1.85
N ALA A 22 -18.32 0.17 1.29
CA ALA A 22 -19.55 0.14 2.08
C ALA A 22 -19.69 -1.13 2.96
N ALA A 23 -19.03 -2.23 2.57
CA ALA A 23 -19.00 -3.48 3.32
C ALA A 23 -17.89 -3.53 4.39
N GLY A 24 -17.10 -2.46 4.55
CA GLY A 24 -15.88 -2.44 5.36
C GLY A 24 -14.68 -3.08 4.66
N GLY A 25 -13.60 -3.28 5.42
CA GLY A 25 -12.35 -3.92 4.98
C GLY A 25 -12.24 -5.40 5.37
N ASN A 26 -11.02 -5.91 5.52
CA ASN A 26 -10.73 -7.26 5.97
C ASN A 26 -11.00 -7.44 7.47
N VAL A 27 -11.38 -8.66 7.85
CA VAL A 27 -11.48 -9.09 9.25
C VAL A 27 -10.37 -10.10 9.48
N LEU A 28 -9.29 -9.67 10.15
CA LEU A 28 -8.09 -10.47 10.34
C LEU A 28 -7.97 -10.90 11.81
N ASP A 29 -7.55 -12.15 12.03
CA ASP A 29 -7.14 -12.65 13.35
C ASP A 29 -5.69 -12.22 13.61
N TRP A 30 -5.52 -11.05 14.21
CA TRP A 30 -4.20 -10.49 14.51
C TRP A 30 -3.43 -11.32 15.54
N ASP A 31 -4.11 -11.96 16.49
CA ASP A 31 -3.46 -12.79 17.51
C ASP A 31 -2.88 -14.05 16.88
N GLY A 32 -3.63 -14.67 15.95
CA GLY A 32 -3.17 -15.81 15.15
C GLY A 32 -1.98 -15.52 14.23
N LEU A 33 -1.73 -14.25 13.89
CA LEU A 33 -0.63 -13.84 13.02
C LEU A 33 0.72 -13.66 13.74
N THR A 34 0.73 -13.66 15.07
CA THR A 34 1.92 -13.35 15.88
C THR A 34 3.08 -14.34 15.70
N GLU A 35 2.80 -15.62 15.43
CA GLU A 35 3.84 -16.63 15.17
C GLU A 35 4.56 -16.37 13.83
N ARG A 36 3.79 -16.00 12.80
CA ARG A 36 4.30 -15.72 11.44
C ARG A 36 4.92 -14.32 11.34
N TYR A 37 4.38 -13.36 12.07
CA TYR A 37 4.83 -11.97 12.10
C TYR A 37 5.15 -11.57 13.55
N PRO A 38 6.29 -12.01 14.11
CA PRO A 38 6.64 -11.79 15.51
C PRO A 38 6.88 -10.32 15.85
N ARG A 39 7.25 -9.51 14.84
CA ARG A 39 7.34 -8.06 14.98
C ARG A 39 5.98 -7.36 14.95
N GLY A 40 4.91 -8.06 14.55
CA GLY A 40 3.58 -7.49 14.37
C GLY A 40 3.51 -6.51 13.20
N PHE A 41 2.55 -5.60 13.27
CA PHE A 41 2.28 -4.57 12.26
C PHE A 41 1.96 -3.23 12.92
N PRO A 42 2.17 -2.10 12.21
CA PRO A 42 1.70 -0.79 12.66
C PRO A 42 0.21 -0.80 13.00
N ASP A 43 -0.21 -0.08 14.03
CA ASP A 43 -1.60 -0.06 14.48
C ASP A 43 -2.51 0.64 13.46
N ASP A 44 -2.00 1.65 12.76
CA ASP A 44 -2.71 2.32 11.68
C ASP A 44 -2.93 1.41 10.46
N TYR A 45 -2.00 0.49 10.16
CA TYR A 45 -2.20 -0.56 9.16
C TYR A 45 -3.32 -1.52 9.56
N LYS A 46 -3.40 -1.94 10.83
CA LYS A 46 -4.48 -2.80 11.31
C LYS A 46 -5.84 -2.13 11.16
N GLU A 47 -5.92 -0.85 11.51
CA GLU A 47 -7.13 -0.05 11.33
C GLU A 47 -7.46 0.19 9.85
N PHE A 48 -6.44 0.43 9.00
CA PHE A 48 -6.62 0.51 7.56
C PHE A 48 -7.20 -0.79 6.99
N MET A 49 -6.67 -1.94 7.39
CA MET A 49 -7.19 -3.25 6.98
C MET A 49 -8.64 -3.44 7.40
N ARG A 50 -9.03 -2.98 8.60
CA ARG A 50 -10.42 -3.02 9.08
C ARG A 50 -11.35 -2.12 8.27
N VAL A 51 -10.90 -0.92 7.89
CA VAL A 51 -11.73 0.10 7.22
C VAL A 51 -11.80 -0.09 5.70
N TYR A 52 -10.64 -0.27 5.06
CA TYR A 52 -10.49 -0.41 3.61
C TYR A 52 -10.23 -1.85 3.19
N GLY A 53 -9.30 -2.52 3.87
CA GLY A 53 -8.83 -3.85 3.49
C GLY A 53 -7.85 -3.86 2.33
N GLU A 54 -7.66 -5.05 1.76
CA GLU A 54 -6.88 -5.28 0.55
C GLU A 54 -7.60 -4.73 -0.68
N GLY A 55 -6.86 -4.08 -1.57
CA GLY A 55 -7.45 -3.44 -2.73
C GLY A 55 -6.53 -2.49 -3.45
N LEU A 56 -7.11 -1.77 -4.40
CA LEU A 56 -6.40 -0.84 -5.26
C LEU A 56 -6.94 0.58 -5.09
N PHE A 57 -6.02 1.54 -5.11
CA PHE A 57 -6.30 2.94 -5.35
C PHE A 57 -6.12 3.26 -6.84
N ASP A 58 -7.10 3.92 -7.43
CA ASP A 58 -7.05 4.47 -8.81
C ASP A 58 -6.62 3.48 -9.91
N ASP A 59 -6.91 2.18 -9.73
CA ASP A 59 -6.41 1.08 -10.58
C ASP A 59 -4.88 1.06 -10.72
N PHE A 60 -4.17 1.63 -9.72
CA PHE A 60 -2.75 1.91 -9.77
C PHE A 60 -1.99 1.34 -8.57
N LEU A 61 -2.32 1.78 -7.35
CA LEU A 61 -1.57 1.44 -6.14
C LEU A 61 -2.33 0.38 -5.35
N GLY A 62 -1.76 -0.82 -5.25
CA GLY A 62 -2.31 -1.93 -4.47
C GLY A 62 -1.79 -1.94 -3.04
N VAL A 63 -2.67 -2.29 -2.09
CA VAL A 63 -2.31 -2.59 -0.69
C VAL A 63 -2.68 -4.03 -0.39
N VAL A 64 -1.73 -4.79 0.15
CA VAL A 64 -1.90 -6.23 0.43
C VAL A 64 -2.12 -6.50 1.93
N PRO A 65 -2.91 -7.51 2.30
CA PRO A 65 -3.09 -7.95 3.68
C PRO A 65 -1.95 -8.89 4.10
N PRO A 66 -1.81 -9.24 5.40
CA PRO A 66 -0.86 -10.27 5.83
C PRO A 66 -1.21 -11.64 5.23
N VAL A 67 -2.51 -11.91 5.08
CA VAL A 67 -3.07 -13.11 4.45
C VAL A 67 -4.28 -12.67 3.62
N SER A 68 -4.29 -13.01 2.33
CA SER A 68 -5.40 -12.66 1.45
C SER A 68 -6.51 -13.71 1.50
N GLU A 69 -7.73 -13.27 1.77
CA GLU A 69 -8.92 -14.12 1.62
C GLU A 69 -9.43 -14.13 0.18
N VAL A 70 -9.16 -13.06 -0.58
CA VAL A 70 -9.63 -12.90 -1.96
C VAL A 70 -8.76 -13.71 -2.94
N TYR A 71 -7.46 -13.77 -2.70
CA TYR A 71 -6.46 -14.44 -3.53
C TYR A 71 -5.50 -15.31 -2.70
N PRO A 72 -6.01 -16.33 -1.98
CA PRO A 72 -5.20 -17.11 -1.01
C PRO A 72 -4.06 -17.94 -1.63
N ASN A 73 -4.10 -18.16 -2.96
CA ASN A 73 -3.08 -18.93 -3.68
C ASN A 73 -2.16 -18.05 -4.54
N ASP A 74 -2.33 -16.73 -4.49
CA ASP A 74 -1.47 -15.80 -5.20
C ASP A 74 -0.35 -15.35 -4.26
N PRO A 75 0.90 -15.72 -4.51
CA PRO A 75 2.01 -15.33 -3.65
C PRO A 75 2.16 -13.81 -3.57
N GLY A 76 1.90 -13.06 -4.65
CA GLY A 76 2.05 -11.60 -4.69
C GLY A 76 0.89 -10.83 -4.06
N ALA A 77 -0.17 -11.51 -3.61
CA ALA A 77 -1.35 -10.86 -3.05
C ALA A 77 -1.31 -10.70 -1.52
N ASN A 78 -0.15 -10.87 -0.88
CA ASN A 78 -0.01 -10.75 0.57
C ASN A 78 1.37 -10.21 0.97
N VAL A 79 1.51 -9.77 2.23
CA VAL A 79 2.75 -9.19 2.76
C VAL A 79 3.96 -10.11 2.59
N GLU A 80 3.82 -11.44 2.76
CA GLU A 80 4.98 -12.35 2.65
C GLU A 80 5.56 -12.34 1.24
N GLY A 81 4.73 -12.45 0.20
CA GLY A 81 5.26 -12.46 -1.17
C GLY A 81 5.80 -11.11 -1.63
N VAL A 82 5.12 -10.01 -1.30
CA VAL A 82 5.65 -8.67 -1.62
C VAL A 82 6.94 -8.39 -0.86
N THR A 83 7.08 -8.89 0.37
CA THR A 83 8.34 -8.83 1.13
C THR A 83 9.44 -9.63 0.44
N ALA A 84 9.16 -10.85 -0.02
CA ALA A 84 10.14 -11.67 -0.73
C ALA A 84 10.63 -11.00 -2.03
N ASP A 85 9.73 -10.38 -2.78
CA ASP A 85 10.10 -9.61 -3.99
C ASP A 85 10.96 -8.38 -3.63
N ALA A 86 10.65 -7.69 -2.53
CA ALA A 86 11.41 -6.54 -2.05
C ALA A 86 12.81 -6.92 -1.54
N GLU A 87 12.93 -8.00 -0.78
CA GLU A 87 14.20 -8.54 -0.30
C GLU A 87 15.11 -8.92 -1.47
N LEU A 88 14.59 -9.69 -2.44
CA LEU A 88 15.35 -10.08 -3.63
C LEU A 88 15.84 -8.86 -4.42
N THR A 89 14.95 -7.90 -4.65
CA THR A 89 15.29 -6.67 -5.38
C THR A 89 16.33 -5.84 -4.62
N ALA A 90 16.20 -5.74 -3.31
CA ALA A 90 17.13 -5.02 -2.44
C ALA A 90 18.50 -5.69 -2.40
N GLU A 91 18.58 -7.03 -2.38
CA GLU A 91 19.82 -7.78 -2.48
C GLU A 91 20.52 -7.57 -3.84
N GLU A 92 19.77 -7.65 -4.94
CA GLU A 92 20.30 -7.46 -6.30
C GLU A 92 20.88 -6.05 -6.52
N LEU A 93 20.28 -5.05 -5.88
CA LEU A 93 20.69 -3.64 -5.95
C LEU A 93 21.59 -3.21 -4.79
N GLU A 94 22.11 -4.15 -4.01
CA GLU A 94 23.00 -3.89 -2.87
C GLU A 94 22.45 -2.84 -1.87
N TYR A 95 21.13 -2.81 -1.69
CA TYR A 95 20.47 -1.92 -0.73
C TYR A 95 20.85 -2.29 0.70
N ASP A 96 20.97 -1.28 1.57
CA ASP A 96 21.36 -1.46 2.97
C ASP A 96 20.26 -2.15 3.79
N ALA A 97 20.63 -3.27 4.43
CA ALA A 97 19.77 -4.09 5.30
C ALA A 97 18.45 -4.53 4.62
N PRO A 98 18.53 -5.32 3.52
CA PRO A 98 17.36 -5.77 2.77
C PRO A 98 16.36 -6.54 3.64
N GLU A 99 16.83 -7.30 4.63
CA GLU A 99 16.02 -8.10 5.57
C GLU A 99 15.16 -7.26 6.54
N LEU A 100 15.32 -5.94 6.51
CA LEU A 100 14.48 -4.99 7.26
C LEU A 100 13.33 -4.44 6.41
N LEU A 101 13.25 -4.75 5.12
CA LEU A 101 12.12 -4.36 4.29
C LEU A 101 10.94 -5.30 4.52
N ILE A 102 9.75 -4.73 4.70
CA ILE A 102 8.49 -5.49 4.77
C ILE A 102 7.53 -4.89 3.74
N GLY A 103 7.22 -5.66 2.70
CA GLY A 103 6.37 -5.24 1.59
C GLY A 103 4.89 -5.17 1.98
N TRP A 104 4.25 -4.01 1.81
CA TRP A 104 2.84 -3.79 2.12
C TRP A 104 2.00 -3.42 0.90
N GLY A 105 2.62 -3.14 -0.24
CA GLY A 105 1.92 -2.77 -1.45
C GLY A 105 2.81 -2.73 -2.67
N PHE A 106 2.18 -2.44 -3.79
CA PHE A 106 2.82 -2.34 -5.10
C PHE A 106 2.12 -1.30 -5.97
N THR A 107 2.75 -0.87 -7.05
CA THR A 107 2.07 -0.17 -8.15
C THR A 107 1.92 -1.08 -9.37
N VAL A 108 1.04 -0.74 -10.32
CA VAL A 108 0.97 -1.44 -11.62
C VAL A 108 2.25 -1.31 -12.45
N ASP A 109 3.11 -0.34 -12.13
CA ASP A 109 4.47 -0.20 -12.70
C ASP A 109 5.47 -1.17 -12.07
N ALA A 110 5.00 -2.02 -11.14
CA ALA A 110 5.79 -2.94 -10.34
C ALA A 110 6.81 -2.23 -9.44
N ASP A 111 6.47 -1.02 -8.95
CA ASP A 111 7.15 -0.46 -7.79
C ASP A 111 6.78 -1.26 -6.54
N LEU A 112 7.71 -1.36 -5.60
CA LEU A 112 7.50 -2.07 -4.33
C LEU A 112 7.41 -1.07 -3.20
N LEU A 113 6.33 -1.15 -2.42
CA LEU A 113 6.06 -0.25 -1.32
C LEU A 113 6.26 -1.01 -0.01
N CYS A 114 7.24 -0.58 0.76
CA CYS A 114 7.73 -1.29 1.93
C CYS A 114 7.70 -0.42 3.17
N TRP A 115 7.65 -1.04 4.34
CA TRP A 115 8.13 -0.46 5.58
C TRP A 115 9.60 -0.81 5.75
N ARG A 116 10.38 0.07 6.37
CA ARG A 116 11.68 -0.26 6.95
C ARG A 116 11.48 -0.58 8.44
N ALA A 117 11.66 -1.84 8.79
CA ALA A 117 11.42 -2.41 10.12
C ALA A 117 12.66 -2.31 11.04
N ASP A 118 13.29 -1.14 11.07
CA ASP A 118 14.51 -0.86 11.83
C ASP A 118 14.25 -0.54 13.32
N SER A 119 12.97 -0.51 13.73
CA SER A 119 12.53 -0.34 15.11
C SER A 119 11.83 -1.60 15.63
N PRO A 120 12.00 -1.98 16.91
CA PRO A 120 11.19 -3.03 17.51
C PRO A 120 9.72 -2.62 17.72
N ASP A 121 9.41 -1.32 17.61
CA ASP A 121 8.05 -0.79 17.69
C ASP A 121 7.52 -0.54 16.26
N PRO A 122 6.54 -1.32 15.76
CA PRO A 122 6.01 -1.18 14.41
C PRO A 122 5.45 0.19 14.09
N ASN A 123 4.95 0.90 15.09
CA ASN A 123 4.40 2.25 14.91
C ASN A 123 5.47 3.29 14.55
N LYS A 124 6.75 2.92 14.58
CA LYS A 124 7.88 3.77 14.17
C LYS A 124 8.43 3.42 12.79
N TRP A 125 7.94 2.37 12.16
CA TRP A 125 8.39 1.98 10.84
C TRP A 125 8.04 3.04 9.80
N ARG A 126 8.98 3.29 8.90
CA ARG A 126 8.88 4.32 7.86
C ARG A 126 8.71 3.69 6.50
N THR A 127 8.03 4.39 5.60
CA THR A 127 7.85 3.92 4.24
C THR A 127 9.11 4.11 3.41
N VAL A 128 9.45 3.05 2.66
CA VAL A 128 10.45 3.05 1.59
C VAL A 128 9.77 2.56 0.32
N ILE A 129 10.02 3.24 -0.80
CA ILE A 129 9.52 2.82 -2.11
C ILE A 129 10.71 2.52 -3.00
N TRP A 130 10.72 1.32 -3.58
CA TRP A 130 11.56 1.01 -4.73
C TRP A 130 10.78 1.27 -6.01
N ARG A 131 11.38 2.04 -6.92
CA ARG A 131 10.78 2.49 -8.17
C ARG A 131 11.47 1.81 -9.34
N ARG A 132 10.78 0.85 -9.97
CA ARG A 132 11.37 -0.07 -10.95
C ARG A 132 12.00 0.63 -12.15
N HIS A 133 11.40 1.73 -12.56
CA HIS A 133 11.77 2.45 -13.78
C HIS A 133 12.78 3.59 -13.57
N TRP A 134 13.30 3.73 -12.36
CA TRP A 134 14.26 4.77 -12.00
C TRP A 134 15.66 4.15 -11.87
N ALA A 135 16.69 4.94 -12.17
CA ALA A 135 18.09 4.51 -12.03
C ALA A 135 18.58 4.70 -10.58
N GLU A 136 19.62 3.98 -10.18
CA GLU A 136 20.30 4.24 -8.91
C GLU A 136 21.03 5.61 -8.93
N PRO A 137 21.03 6.36 -7.81
CA PRO A 137 20.39 6.03 -6.52
C PRO A 137 18.91 6.42 -6.43
N GLU A 138 18.35 7.09 -7.43
CA GLU A 138 16.98 7.61 -7.39
C GLU A 138 15.91 6.50 -7.36
N CYS A 139 16.23 5.25 -7.69
CA CYS A 139 15.27 4.14 -7.60
C CYS A 139 14.74 3.90 -6.18
N TRP A 140 15.40 4.42 -5.13
CA TRP A 140 14.92 4.33 -3.76
C TRP A 140 14.43 5.67 -3.22
N SER A 141 13.22 5.69 -2.67
CA SER A 141 12.63 6.87 -2.02
C SER A 141 12.28 6.56 -0.57
N HIS A 142 12.73 7.41 0.35
CA HIS A 142 12.52 7.25 1.78
C HIS A 142 11.58 8.33 2.30
N PHE A 143 10.60 7.94 3.11
CA PHE A 143 9.60 8.83 3.67
C PHE A 143 9.66 8.82 5.19
N ASP A 144 9.59 9.98 5.82
CA ASP A 144 9.55 10.10 7.29
C ASP A 144 8.16 9.82 7.89
N CYS A 145 7.37 8.96 7.24
CA CYS A 145 6.01 8.62 7.63
C CYS A 145 5.71 7.14 7.36
N GLY A 146 4.65 6.63 7.99
CA GLY A 146 4.16 5.26 7.77
C GLY A 146 3.23 5.14 6.56
N MET A 147 2.70 3.93 6.35
CA MET A 147 1.89 3.60 5.17
C MET A 147 0.65 4.50 5.04
N VAL A 148 -0.14 4.66 6.11
CA VAL A 148 -1.44 5.35 5.99
C VAL A 148 -1.25 6.84 5.71
N GLU A 149 -0.20 7.44 6.26
CA GLU A 149 0.15 8.83 5.94
C GLU A 149 0.61 8.97 4.49
N LEU A 150 1.42 8.04 3.98
CA LEU A 150 1.79 8.02 2.57
C LEU A 150 0.56 7.88 1.66
N LEU A 151 -0.40 7.02 2.01
CA LEU A 151 -1.66 6.87 1.26
C LEU A 151 -2.52 8.15 1.31
N CYS A 152 -2.55 8.85 2.45
CA CYS A 152 -3.19 10.18 2.56
C CYS A 152 -2.53 11.18 1.61
N ARG A 153 -1.19 11.26 1.56
CA ARG A 153 -0.45 12.12 0.63
C ARG A 153 -0.67 11.73 -0.84
N PHE A 154 -0.73 10.43 -1.14
CA PHE A 154 -1.09 9.91 -2.46
C PHE A 154 -2.50 10.37 -2.86
N ALA A 155 -3.47 10.25 -1.95
CA ALA A 155 -4.85 10.64 -2.20
C ALA A 155 -5.02 12.16 -2.36
N ALA A 156 -4.23 12.95 -1.63
CA ALA A 156 -4.17 14.40 -1.72
C ALA A 156 -3.43 14.91 -2.96
N ARG A 157 -2.71 14.03 -3.68
CA ARG A 157 -1.83 14.36 -4.81
C ARG A 157 -0.58 15.18 -4.42
N ASP A 158 -0.08 15.00 -3.19
CA ASP A 158 1.06 15.74 -2.65
C ASP A 158 2.44 15.14 -3.01
N ILE A 159 2.46 13.95 -3.61
CA ILE A 159 3.69 13.20 -3.94
C ILE A 159 3.70 12.70 -5.39
N THR A 160 3.01 13.39 -6.29
CA THR A 160 2.83 12.95 -7.69
C THR A 160 4.13 12.76 -8.46
N GLU A 161 5.18 13.48 -8.09
CA GLU A 161 6.52 13.40 -8.69
C GLU A 161 7.22 12.05 -8.48
N HIS A 162 6.66 11.18 -7.62
CA HIS A 162 7.19 9.85 -7.37
C HIS A 162 6.66 8.80 -8.36
N TRP A 163 5.64 9.15 -9.16
CA TRP A 163 4.99 8.27 -10.13
C TRP A 163 5.35 8.66 -11.56
N THR A 164 5.33 7.69 -12.48
CA THR A 164 5.79 7.91 -13.86
C THR A 164 4.73 8.57 -14.77
N PHE A 165 3.48 8.63 -14.33
CA PHE A 165 2.37 9.17 -15.11
C PHE A 165 1.35 9.93 -14.26
N GLU A 166 0.52 10.74 -14.93
CA GLU A 166 -0.59 11.46 -14.29
C GLU A 166 -1.68 10.48 -13.87
N LEU A 167 -2.03 10.50 -12.58
CA LEU A 167 -3.06 9.62 -12.03
C LEU A 167 -4.41 9.86 -12.73
N ARG A 168 -5.07 8.75 -13.08
CA ARG A 168 -6.23 8.70 -13.99
C ARG A 168 -7.43 9.56 -13.54
N TYR A 169 -7.55 9.84 -12.25
CA TYR A 169 -8.73 10.48 -11.66
C TYR A 169 -8.40 11.79 -10.96
N ALA A 170 -9.29 12.78 -11.11
CA ALA A 170 -9.21 14.07 -10.43
C ALA A 170 -9.21 13.97 -8.89
N GLY A 171 -9.77 12.89 -8.33
CA GLY A 171 -9.69 12.55 -6.92
C GLY A 171 -9.48 11.04 -6.75
N ALA A 172 -8.82 10.64 -5.67
CA ALA A 172 -8.49 9.25 -5.42
C ALA A 172 -9.72 8.41 -5.10
N ARG A 173 -9.77 7.22 -5.67
CA ARG A 173 -10.80 6.20 -5.49
C ARG A 173 -10.16 4.92 -5.00
N PHE A 174 -10.89 4.18 -4.17
CA PHE A 174 -10.46 2.85 -3.72
C PHE A 174 -11.53 1.82 -4.04
N PHE A 175 -11.08 0.64 -4.49
CA PHE A 175 -11.91 -0.56 -4.52
C PHE A 175 -11.21 -1.67 -3.76
N HIS A 176 -11.95 -2.29 -2.85
CA HIS A 176 -11.51 -3.53 -2.23
C HIS A 176 -11.47 -4.64 -3.29
N ASP A 177 -10.46 -5.51 -3.22
CA ASP A 177 -10.28 -6.58 -4.20
C ASP A 177 -11.48 -7.53 -4.33
N ARG A 178 -12.28 -7.73 -3.28
CA ARG A 178 -13.52 -8.51 -3.38
C ARG A 178 -14.51 -7.89 -4.37
N ASP A 179 -14.60 -6.56 -4.38
CA ASP A 179 -15.47 -5.83 -5.28
C ASP A 179 -14.90 -5.86 -6.69
N VAL A 180 -13.59 -5.61 -6.85
CA VAL A 180 -12.89 -5.70 -8.13
C VAL A 180 -13.09 -7.08 -8.76
N LYS A 181 -12.89 -8.16 -7.99
CA LYS A 181 -13.09 -9.55 -8.44
C LYS A 181 -14.53 -9.80 -8.88
N ARG A 182 -15.53 -9.33 -8.11
CA ARG A 182 -16.96 -9.44 -8.46
C ARG A 182 -17.30 -8.69 -9.76
N TYR A 183 -16.79 -7.47 -9.93
CA TYR A 183 -17.02 -6.69 -11.15
C TYR A 183 -16.38 -7.35 -12.37
N ARG A 184 -15.12 -7.79 -12.27
CA ARG A 184 -14.41 -8.51 -13.34
C ARG A 184 -15.12 -9.80 -13.75
N GLN A 185 -15.62 -10.58 -12.80
CA GLN A 185 -16.45 -11.77 -13.08
C GLN A 185 -17.74 -11.42 -13.84
N SER A 186 -18.29 -10.24 -13.58
CA SER A 186 -19.47 -9.70 -14.26
C SER A 186 -19.13 -8.96 -15.57
N ARG A 187 -17.85 -8.94 -15.98
CA ARG A 187 -17.32 -8.18 -17.13
C ARG A 187 -17.64 -6.68 -17.07
N ILE A 188 -17.76 -6.14 -15.86
CA ILE A 188 -17.91 -4.72 -15.58
C ILE A 188 -16.53 -4.20 -15.19
N ASP A 189 -16.12 -3.09 -15.79
CA ASP A 189 -14.94 -2.35 -15.32
C ASP A 189 -15.33 -1.55 -14.07
N PRO A 190 -14.82 -1.87 -12.86
CA PRO A 190 -15.12 -1.10 -11.64
C PRO A 190 -14.67 0.36 -11.75
N TRP A 191 -13.72 0.64 -12.62
CA TRP A 191 -13.05 1.92 -12.77
C TRP A 191 -13.72 2.83 -13.82
N GLY A 192 -14.72 2.31 -14.54
CA GLY A 192 -15.49 3.02 -15.56
C GLY A 192 -14.74 3.24 -16.88
N ALA A 193 -15.45 3.78 -17.88
CA ALA A 193 -14.96 3.91 -19.25
C ALA A 193 -14.02 5.10 -19.51
N GLU A 194 -13.79 6.00 -18.54
CA GLU A 194 -12.89 7.16 -18.72
C GLU A 194 -11.46 6.78 -18.38
N GLY A 195 -10.68 6.43 -19.41
CA GLY A 195 -9.22 6.31 -19.42
C GLY A 195 -8.75 6.53 -20.86
N PRO A 196 -7.49 6.97 -21.12
CA PRO A 196 -7.04 7.21 -22.49
C PRO A 196 -7.15 5.91 -23.29
N PRO A 197 -7.30 5.99 -24.64
CA PRO A 197 -7.42 4.80 -25.47
C PRO A 197 -6.26 3.86 -25.16
N LYS A 198 -6.54 2.57 -25.10
CA LYS A 198 -5.51 1.54 -25.05
C LYS A 198 -4.52 1.80 -26.20
N LEU A 199 -3.30 2.18 -25.86
CA LEU A 199 -2.14 2.17 -26.74
C LEU A 199 -1.31 0.94 -26.39
#